data_AF-F0YPL3-F1
#
_entry.id   AF-F0YPL3-F1
#
_cell.length_a   1.000
_cell.length_b   1.000
_cell.length_c   1.000
_cell.angle_alpha   90.00
_cell.angle_beta   90.00
_cell.angle_gamma   90.00
#
_symmetry.space_group_name_H-M   'P 1'
#
loop_
_entity.id
_entity.type
_entity.pdbx_description
1 polymer ?
#
loop_
_entity_poly.entity_id
_entity_poly.type
_entity_poly.pdbx_seq_one_letter_code
_entity_poly.pdbx_strand_id
1 'polypeptide(L)'
;PVDKREVVLVLQRAFDLVVGMTGDGVNDAAALAQAQVGIAVEGATDAAKNAADIVLTAPGLSAIYAAVYESRLIFRRVRSYVLY
;
A
#
# COMPACT_ATOMS: atom_id res chain seq x y z
N PRO A 1 0.14 -23.12 6.95
CA PRO A 1 0.27 -22.05 5.94
C PRO A 1 0.39 -20.70 6.65
N VAL A 2 1.52 -19.99 6.52
CA VAL A 2 1.70 -18.67 7.13
C VAL A 2 0.85 -17.68 6.35
N ASP A 3 -0.10 -17.04 7.02
CA ASP A 3 -1.02 -16.10 6.39
C ASP A 3 -0.25 -14.82 5.99
N LYS A 4 -0.42 -14.33 4.76
CA LYS A 4 0.24 -13.09 4.30
C LYS A 4 -0.10 -11.91 5.21
N ARG A 5 -1.28 -11.92 5.83
CA ARG A 5 -1.69 -10.94 6.84
C ARG A 5 -0.79 -10.97 8.08
N GLU A 6 -0.38 -12.15 8.53
CA GLU A 6 0.47 -12.32 9.70
C GLU A 6 1.86 -11.72 9.46
N VAL A 7 2.40 -11.84 8.24
CA VAL A 7 3.65 -11.19 7.85
C VAL A 7 3.55 -9.68 7.95
N VAL A 8 2.46 -9.09 7.44
CA VAL A 8 2.20 -7.64 7.56
C VAL A 8 2.16 -7.23 9.04
N LEU A 9 1.44 -7.99 9.88
CA LEU A 9 1.35 -7.72 11.31
C LEU A 9 2.70 -7.81 12.03
N VAL A 10 3.54 -8.77 11.68
CA VAL A 10 4.88 -8.91 12.26
C VAL A 10 5.76 -7.72 11.85
N LEU A 11 5.76 -7.33 10.58
CA LEU A 11 6.51 -6.16 10.10
C LEU A 11 6.06 -4.88 10.80
N GLN A 12 4.76 -4.72 11.03
CA GLN A 12 4.21 -3.56 11.73
C GLN A 12 4.55 -3.58 13.23
N ARG A 13 4.34 -4.71 13.91
CA ARG A 13 4.41 -4.75 15.39
C ARG A 13 5.79 -5.05 15.93
N ALA A 14 6.53 -5.96 15.30
CA ALA A 14 7.84 -6.37 15.78
C ALA A 14 8.94 -5.40 15.34
N PHE A 15 8.77 -4.75 14.19
CA PHE A 15 9.77 -3.86 13.60
C PHE A 15 9.34 -2.39 13.52
N ASP A 16 8.12 -2.05 13.95
CA ASP A 16 7.56 -0.69 13.92
C ASP A 16 7.66 -0.02 12.54
N LEU A 17 7.50 -0.81 11.48
CA LEU A 17 7.60 -0.35 10.10
C LEU A 17 6.24 0.08 9.55
N VAL A 18 6.27 1.11 8.68
CA VAL A 18 5.16 1.42 7.78
C VAL A 18 5.23 0.44 6.61
N VAL A 19 4.18 -0.37 6.45
CA VAL A 19 4.10 -1.44 5.47
C VAL A 19 3.11 -1.05 4.37
N GLY A 20 3.62 -1.00 3.14
CA GLY A 20 2.81 -1.01 1.92
C GLY A 20 2.79 -2.42 1.34
N MET A 21 1.63 -2.90 0.92
CA MET A 21 1.49 -4.22 0.29
C MET A 21 0.91 -4.07 -1.11
N THR A 22 1.42 -4.87 -2.06
CA THR A 22 0.87 -4.98 -3.40
C THR A 22 0.28 -6.37 -3.61
N GLY A 23 -0.83 -6.46 -4.34
CA GLY A 23 -1.50 -7.74 -4.61
C GLY A 23 -2.49 -7.67 -5.77
N ASP A 24 -2.92 -8.85 -6.22
CA ASP A 24 -3.80 -9.04 -7.37
C ASP A 24 -5.00 -9.95 -7.05
N GLY A 25 -4.83 -10.87 -6.09
CA GLY A 25 -5.79 -11.92 -5.81
C GLY A 25 -6.67 -11.72 -4.56
N VAL A 26 -7.74 -12.52 -4.49
CA VAL A 26 -8.63 -12.60 -3.32
C VAL A 26 -7.87 -13.02 -2.05
N ASN A 27 -6.84 -13.85 -2.21
CA ASN A 27 -5.97 -14.29 -1.11
C ASN A 27 -5.14 -13.15 -0.51
N ASP A 28 -4.94 -12.05 -1.25
CA ASP A 28 -4.20 -10.88 -0.79
C ASP A 28 -5.11 -9.86 -0.11
N ALA A 29 -6.43 -9.93 -0.31
CA ALA A 29 -7.37 -8.93 0.19
C ALA A 29 -7.26 -8.68 1.70
N ALA A 30 -7.13 -9.74 2.51
CA ALA A 30 -6.99 -9.61 3.96
C ALA A 30 -5.66 -8.97 4.39
N ALA A 31 -4.61 -9.14 3.60
CA ALA A 31 -3.29 -8.59 3.87
C ALA A 31 -3.14 -7.16 3.32
N LEU A 32 -3.75 -6.87 2.16
CA LEU A 32 -3.92 -5.53 1.60
C LEU A 32 -4.66 -4.61 2.58
N ALA A 33 -5.79 -5.09 3.14
CA ALA A 33 -6.56 -4.34 4.13
C ALA A 33 -5.86 -4.19 5.49
N GLN A 34 -4.88 -5.05 5.81
CA GLN A 34 -4.10 -4.97 7.05
C GLN A 34 -2.89 -4.04 6.93
N ALA A 35 -2.36 -3.85 5.72
CA ALA A 35 -1.26 -2.95 5.45
C ALA A 35 -1.68 -1.49 5.70
N GLN A 36 -0.71 -0.60 5.93
CA GLN A 36 -1.02 0.83 6.02
C GLN A 36 -1.39 1.43 4.66
N VAL A 37 -0.89 0.81 3.58
CA VAL A 37 -1.25 1.15 2.20
C VAL A 37 -1.36 -0.15 1.40
N GLY A 38 -2.57 -0.53 1.01
CA GLY A 38 -2.84 -1.61 0.06
C GLY A 38 -2.84 -1.10 -1.38
N ILE A 39 -2.12 -1.78 -2.27
CA ILE A 39 -2.01 -1.44 -3.69
C ILE A 39 -2.47 -2.63 -4.54
N ALA A 40 -3.58 -2.47 -5.26
CA ALA A 40 -4.04 -3.43 -6.25
C ALA A 40 -3.38 -3.15 -7.60
N VAL A 41 -2.79 -4.17 -8.23
CA VAL A 41 -2.20 -4.05 -9.56
C VAL A 41 -3.25 -3.98 -10.66
N GLU A 42 -2.84 -3.52 -11.85
CA GLU A 42 -3.67 -3.58 -13.05
C GLU A 42 -4.04 -5.06 -13.34
N GLY A 43 -5.30 -5.31 -13.68
CA GLY A 43 -5.82 -6.67 -13.84
C GLY A 43 -6.17 -7.41 -12.53
N ALA A 44 -6.02 -6.79 -11.35
CA ALA A 44 -6.39 -7.42 -10.09
C ALA A 44 -7.89 -7.79 -10.00
N THR A 45 -8.17 -8.83 -9.22
CA THR A 45 -9.54 -9.26 -8.89
C THR A 45 -10.32 -8.14 -8.21
N ASP A 46 -11.65 -8.11 -8.40
CA ASP A 46 -12.49 -7.08 -7.80
C ASP A 46 -12.42 -7.10 -6.26
N ALA A 47 -12.22 -8.27 -5.66
CA ALA A 47 -11.98 -8.40 -4.22
C ALA A 47 -10.70 -7.70 -3.77
N ALA A 48 -9.59 -7.84 -4.52
CA ALA A 48 -8.33 -7.16 -4.22
C ALA A 48 -8.45 -5.64 -4.42
N LYS A 49 -9.13 -5.20 -5.49
CA LYS A 49 -9.39 -3.78 -5.75
C LYS A 49 -10.23 -3.13 -4.65
N ASN A 50 -11.26 -3.83 -4.15
CA ASN A 50 -12.11 -3.35 -3.06
C ASN A 50 -11.38 -3.30 -1.71
N ALA A 51 -10.36 -4.15 -1.51
CA ALA A 51 -9.57 -4.19 -0.29
C ALA A 51 -8.34 -3.26 -0.31
N ALA A 52 -7.98 -2.70 -1.46
CA ALA A 52 -6.82 -1.83 -1.63
C ALA A 52 -7.20 -0.34 -1.52
N ASP A 53 -6.26 0.47 -1.06
CA ASP A 53 -6.38 1.93 -1.00
C ASP A 53 -6.05 2.59 -2.34
N ILE A 54 -5.20 1.94 -3.14
CA ILE A 54 -4.74 2.42 -4.45
C ILE A 54 -4.94 1.30 -5.48
N VAL A 55 -5.52 1.64 -6.63
CA VAL A 55 -5.63 0.73 -7.78
C VAL A 55 -4.78 1.26 -8.93
N LEU A 56 -3.85 0.45 -9.41
CA LEU A 56 -3.04 0.78 -10.58
C LEU A 56 -3.86 0.58 -11.86
N THR A 57 -3.99 1.63 -12.66
CA THR A 57 -4.71 1.63 -13.94
C THR A 57 -3.82 1.28 -15.12
N ALA A 58 -2.50 1.30 -14.93
CA ALA A 58 -1.51 0.96 -15.93
C ALA A 58 -0.69 -0.25 -15.45
N PRO A 59 -0.25 -1.13 -16.37
CA PRO A 59 0.57 -2.27 -16.02
C PRO A 59 1.94 -1.82 -15.49
N GLY A 60 2.48 -2.61 -14.56
CA GLY A 60 3.78 -2.38 -13.95
C GLY A 60 3.72 -1.68 -12.58
N LEU A 61 4.85 -1.71 -11.87
CA LEU A 61 4.97 -1.20 -10.50
C LEU A 61 5.62 0.19 -10.43
N SER A 62 5.98 0.77 -11.57
CA SER A 62 6.62 2.09 -11.65
C SER A 62 5.74 3.21 -11.08
N ALA A 63 4.42 3.08 -11.20
CA ALA A 63 3.45 4.01 -10.62
C ALA A 63 3.57 4.11 -9.09
N ILE A 64 4.00 3.04 -8.40
CA ILE A 64 4.23 3.05 -6.94
C ILE A 64 5.38 3.99 -6.59
N TYR A 65 6.46 3.98 -7.37
CA TYR A 65 7.59 4.89 -7.15
C TYR A 65 7.15 6.36 -7.27
N ALA A 66 6.40 6.69 -8.34
CA ALA A 66 5.87 8.03 -8.54
C ALA A 66 4.94 8.45 -7.38
N ALA A 67 4.03 7.57 -6.95
CA ALA A 67 3.13 7.83 -5.83
C ALA A 67 3.90 8.13 -4.52
N VAL A 68 4.93 7.34 -4.20
CA VAL A 68 5.76 7.57 -3.00
C VAL A 68 6.55 8.87 -3.11
N TYR A 69 7.10 9.17 -4.28
CA TYR A 69 7.88 10.40 -4.51
C TYR A 69 7.01 11.65 -4.33
N GLU A 70 5.85 11.70 -4.99
CA GLU A 70 4.92 12.82 -4.89
C GLU A 70 4.35 12.97 -3.47
N SER A 71 4.02 11.87 -2.80
CA SER A 71 3.55 11.89 -1.41
C SER A 71 4.56 12.56 -0.47
N ARG A 72 5.85 12.29 -0.65
CA ARG A 72 6.92 12.93 0.15
C ARG A 72 7.04 14.43 -0.16
N LEU A 73 6.86 14.85 -1.41
CA LEU A 73 6.87 16.27 -1.77
C LEU A 73 5.69 17.01 -1.16
N ILE A 74 4.49 16.44 -1.25
CA ILE A 74 3.28 17.01 -0.65
C ILE A 74 3.46 17.15 0.86
N PHE A 75 3.91 16.09 1.54
CA PHE A 75 4.08 16.13 2.99
C PHE A 75 5.10 17.19 3.43
N ARG A 76 6.21 17.36 2.69
CA ARG A 76 7.17 18.45 2.94
C ARG A 76 6.51 19.82 2.84
N ARG A 77 5.68 20.06 1.81
CA ARG A 77 4.95 21.32 1.62
C ARG A 77 3.96 21.60 2.75
N VAL A 78 3.17 20.59 3.14
CA VAL A 78 2.22 20.70 4.26
C VAL A 78 2.95 21.04 5.56
N ARG A 79 4.07 20.38 5.84
CA ARG A 79 4.87 20.66 7.04
C ARG A 79 5.43 22.08 7.04
N SER A 80 5.93 22.56 5.90
CA SER A 80 6.39 23.94 5.76
C SER A 80 5.27 24.95 5.99
N TYR A 81 4.04 24.66 5.54
CA TYR A 81 2.89 25.53 5.74
C TYR A 81 2.41 25.58 7.20
N VAL A 82 2.48 24.47 7.94
CA VAL A 82 2.04 24.42 9.35
C VAL A 82 3.04 25.08 10.30
N LEU A 83 4.34 25.03 9.97
CA LEU A 83 5.40 25.60 10.81
C LEU A 83 5.59 27.11 10.63
N TYR A 84 4.95 27.71 9.64
CA TYR A 84 5.08 29.13 9.29
C TYR A 84 3.74 29.84 9.44
#